data_AF-A0A355BYH1-F1
#
_entry.id   AF-A0A355BYH1-F1
#
_cell.length_a   1.000
_cell.length_b   1.000
_cell.length_c   1.000
_cell.angle_alpha   90.00
_cell.angle_beta   90.00
_cell.angle_gamma   90.00
#
_symmetry.space_group_name_H-M   'P 1'
#
loop_
_entity.id
_entity.type
_entity.pdbx_description
1 polymer ?
#
loop_
_entity_poly.entity_id
_entity_poly.type
_entity_poly.pdbx_seq_one_letter_code
_entity_poly.pdbx_strand_id
1 'polypeptide(L)'
;MTKHAHKATETFEDLVRDLGDARRIPRRTLEAVAVHAEKLEARLLPLAEKFVAGAWLSPAEANILLYGLHVLAAGRRTGFAPHWYRLLGAGEVALDSLFGDGLGMAVAPLTLGFCGDDIASLMDMAQRPDLSDLVREGLVDALAYTCATGRLERAAYLALIDRLASIAPDEHDDRYTFSVESGIVLGGLAEREALLRAVRARDAFQFDREIDLVDALERLKVAAADPGDLARFHDIGAAPPASAIEALKWLENIERYDKRTTKVKPLSWRERERLNGFLKGTPKPEATMGFEELDGFYHALAISPDLVPPSEFLPVIWGEGPVFSSDREARAVMDLLMRHWNSVVEDLSAGRGFTIALDADLDAPVGSTWARGFAAGYALRRMVWDFHLALIDDGDQALYDILSLADVSSAAERDALLSRLESNLGALSQMRDTETDVAPAPAAPKVGRNDPCPCGSGRKWKKCCGGAQTTLH
;
A
#
# COMPACT_ATOMS: atom_id res chain seq x y z
N MET A 1 25.67 19.76 -40.61
CA MET A 1 26.32 18.56 -40.02
C MET A 1 25.55 18.19 -38.77
N THR A 2 24.68 17.19 -38.91
CA THR A 2 23.88 16.60 -37.84
C THR A 2 24.81 15.92 -36.83
N LYS A 3 24.85 16.43 -35.59
CA LYS A 3 25.46 15.71 -34.47
C LYS A 3 24.53 14.55 -34.11
N HIS A 4 24.78 13.38 -34.68
CA HIS A 4 24.34 12.13 -34.08
C HIS A 4 25.12 11.95 -32.78
N ALA A 5 24.52 12.39 -31.67
CA ALA A 5 24.94 11.97 -30.36
C ALA A 5 24.82 10.44 -30.30
N HIS A 6 25.96 9.75 -30.21
CA HIS A 6 26.02 8.37 -29.78
C HIS A 6 25.33 8.29 -28.42
N LYS A 7 24.10 7.80 -28.38
CA LYS A 7 23.42 7.43 -27.13
C LYS A 7 24.18 6.21 -26.62
N ALA A 8 24.99 6.37 -25.57
CA ALA A 8 25.67 5.24 -24.95
C ALA A 8 24.63 4.15 -24.64
N THR A 9 24.92 2.91 -25.02
CA THR A 9 24.06 1.78 -24.69
C THR A 9 23.98 1.67 -23.18
N GLU A 10 22.79 1.86 -22.61
CA GLU A 10 22.56 1.69 -21.16
C GLU A 10 23.01 0.30 -20.72
N THR A 11 23.81 0.22 -19.66
CA THR A 11 24.27 -1.08 -19.14
C THR A 11 23.19 -1.73 -18.27
N PHE A 12 23.28 -3.03 -18.04
CA PHE A 12 22.37 -3.72 -17.12
C PHE A 12 22.35 -3.09 -15.72
N GLU A 13 23.49 -2.64 -15.20
CA GLU A 13 23.57 -2.00 -13.89
C GLU A 13 22.92 -0.60 -13.89
N ASP A 14 22.99 0.13 -15.01
CA ASP A 14 22.25 1.38 -15.16
C ASP A 14 20.74 1.11 -15.14
N LEU A 15 20.26 0.08 -15.84
CA LEU A 15 18.85 -0.31 -15.85
C LEU A 15 18.35 -0.72 -14.46
N VAL A 16 19.13 -1.51 -13.71
CA VAL A 16 18.76 -1.92 -12.34
C VAL A 16 18.71 -0.72 -11.40
N ARG A 17 19.66 0.23 -11.52
CA ARG A 17 19.62 1.49 -10.76
C ARG A 17 18.38 2.30 -11.12
N ASP A 18 18.06 2.43 -12.41
CA ASP A 18 16.89 3.17 -12.87
C ASP A 18 15.57 2.56 -12.39
N LEU A 19 15.47 1.21 -12.33
CA LEU A 19 14.35 0.54 -11.65
C LEU A 19 14.31 0.93 -10.17
N GLY A 20 15.44 0.85 -9.48
CA GLY A 20 15.58 1.18 -8.06
C GLY A 20 15.17 2.61 -7.74
N ASP A 21 15.50 3.57 -8.58
CA ASP A 21 15.22 4.99 -8.35
C ASP A 21 13.84 5.43 -8.90
N ALA A 22 13.12 4.53 -9.56
CA ALA A 22 11.85 4.83 -10.22
C ALA A 22 10.75 5.22 -9.21
N ARG A 23 10.23 6.44 -9.37
CA ARG A 23 9.07 6.95 -8.61
C ARG A 23 7.72 6.67 -9.28
N ARG A 24 7.77 6.32 -10.57
CA ARG A 24 6.65 5.90 -11.40
C ARG A 24 7.07 4.73 -12.26
N ILE A 25 6.12 4.03 -12.86
CA ILE A 25 6.38 2.92 -13.79
C ILE A 25 7.40 3.33 -14.88
N PRO A 26 8.63 2.79 -14.86
CA PRO A 26 9.69 3.19 -15.77
C PRO A 26 9.59 2.37 -17.07
N ARG A 27 8.57 2.65 -17.90
CA ARG A 27 8.20 1.83 -19.09
C ARG A 27 9.39 1.42 -19.96
N ARG A 28 10.24 2.38 -20.34
CA ARG A 28 11.44 2.13 -21.18
C ARG A 28 12.44 1.20 -20.50
N THR A 29 12.67 1.40 -19.20
CA THR A 29 13.58 0.57 -18.41
C THR A 29 13.05 -0.85 -18.26
N LEU A 30 11.73 -1.02 -18.06
CA LEU A 30 11.08 -2.33 -18.00
C LEU A 30 11.23 -3.12 -19.31
N GLU A 31 11.07 -2.45 -20.45
CA GLU A 31 11.28 -3.07 -21.77
C GLU A 31 12.76 -3.43 -22.00
N ALA A 32 13.68 -2.52 -21.66
CA ALA A 32 15.11 -2.74 -21.86
C ALA A 32 15.67 -3.85 -20.96
N VAL A 33 15.27 -3.90 -19.68
CA VAL A 33 15.76 -4.90 -18.72
C VAL A 33 15.22 -6.30 -19.01
N ALA A 34 14.07 -6.42 -19.70
CA ALA A 34 13.49 -7.72 -20.08
C ALA A 34 14.43 -8.57 -20.96
N VAL A 35 15.28 -7.93 -21.77
CA VAL A 35 16.31 -8.61 -22.58
C VAL A 35 17.41 -9.24 -21.71
N HIS A 36 17.51 -8.84 -20.44
CA HIS A 36 18.49 -9.32 -19.47
C HIS A 36 17.88 -10.24 -18.39
N ALA A 37 16.85 -11.01 -18.75
CA ALA A 37 16.07 -11.82 -17.80
C ALA A 37 16.92 -12.69 -16.86
N GLU A 38 17.96 -13.38 -17.36
CA GLU A 38 18.82 -14.22 -16.52
C GLU A 38 19.60 -13.42 -15.46
N LYS A 39 20.13 -12.25 -15.84
CA LYS A 39 20.84 -11.36 -14.91
C LYS A 39 19.88 -10.73 -13.92
N LEU A 40 18.67 -10.38 -14.36
CA LEU A 40 17.62 -9.85 -13.50
C LEU A 40 17.19 -10.91 -12.47
N GLU A 41 16.96 -12.15 -12.89
CA GLU A 41 16.64 -13.27 -12.00
C GLU A 41 17.70 -13.44 -10.91
N ALA A 42 18.98 -13.48 -11.28
CA ALA A 42 20.09 -13.54 -10.33
C ALA A 42 20.13 -12.33 -9.36
N ARG A 43 19.68 -11.16 -9.81
CA ARG A 43 19.55 -9.96 -8.97
C ARG A 43 18.36 -10.05 -7.99
N LEU A 44 17.25 -10.67 -8.39
CA LEU A 44 16.05 -10.77 -7.57
C LEU A 44 16.12 -11.83 -6.48
N LEU A 45 16.80 -12.95 -6.73
CA LEU A 45 16.92 -14.06 -5.77
C LEU A 45 17.31 -13.61 -4.35
N PRO A 46 18.42 -12.89 -4.13
CA PRO A 46 18.80 -12.44 -2.79
C PRO A 46 17.81 -11.42 -2.20
N LEU A 47 17.10 -10.64 -3.04
CA LEU A 47 16.08 -9.71 -2.56
C LEU A 47 14.81 -10.44 -2.11
N ALA A 48 14.40 -11.47 -2.84
CA ALA A 48 13.27 -12.31 -2.47
C ALA A 48 13.57 -13.08 -1.18
N GLU A 49 14.78 -13.62 -1.03
CA GLU A 49 15.19 -14.30 0.22
C GLU A 49 15.23 -13.34 1.41
N LYS A 50 15.77 -12.14 1.20
CA LYS A 50 15.76 -11.07 2.21
C LYS A 50 14.34 -10.70 2.63
N PHE A 51 13.43 -10.55 1.67
CA PHE A 51 12.02 -10.25 1.94
C PHE A 51 11.33 -11.37 2.72
N VAL A 52 11.47 -12.63 2.27
CA VAL A 52 10.89 -13.81 2.95
C VAL A 52 11.42 -13.96 4.38
N ALA A 53 12.68 -13.57 4.62
CA ALA A 53 13.26 -13.57 5.96
C ALA A 53 12.71 -12.45 6.88
N GLY A 54 11.76 -11.63 6.41
CA GLY A 54 11.23 -10.47 7.13
C GLY A 54 12.25 -9.34 7.26
N ALA A 55 13.34 -9.35 6.49
CA ALA A 55 14.36 -8.31 6.55
C ALA A 55 13.98 -7.12 5.66
N TRP A 56 14.20 -5.92 6.18
CA TRP A 56 13.83 -4.68 5.50
C TRP A 56 14.46 -4.52 4.12
N LEU A 57 13.63 -4.33 3.10
CA LEU A 57 14.07 -3.89 1.77
C LEU A 57 14.14 -2.36 1.72
N SER A 58 15.27 -1.83 1.26
CA SER A 58 15.34 -0.41 0.93
C SER A 58 14.37 -0.05 -0.20
N PRO A 59 13.95 1.23 -0.33
CA PRO A 59 13.02 1.64 -1.38
C PRO A 59 13.48 1.21 -2.78
N ALA A 60 14.78 1.28 -3.05
CA ALA A 60 15.38 0.82 -4.29
C ALA A 60 15.32 -0.71 -4.46
N GLU A 61 15.57 -1.48 -3.40
CA GLU A 61 15.46 -2.94 -3.43
C GLU A 61 14.02 -3.39 -3.63
N ALA A 62 13.06 -2.77 -2.93
CA ALA A 62 11.63 -3.05 -3.10
C ALA A 62 11.16 -2.69 -4.52
N ASN A 63 11.63 -1.58 -5.07
CA ASN A 63 11.40 -1.22 -6.47
C ASN A 63 11.91 -2.30 -7.45
N ILE A 64 13.16 -2.71 -7.27
CA ILE A 64 13.80 -3.74 -8.12
C ILE A 64 13.03 -5.06 -8.00
N LEU A 65 12.64 -5.46 -6.79
CA LEU A 65 11.85 -6.68 -6.57
C LEU A 65 10.48 -6.59 -7.23
N LEU A 66 9.71 -5.53 -6.96
CA LEU A 66 8.37 -5.34 -7.54
C LEU A 66 8.44 -5.39 -9.07
N TYR A 67 9.23 -4.51 -9.69
CA TYR A 67 9.30 -4.42 -11.14
C TYR A 67 9.94 -5.65 -11.77
N GLY A 68 10.95 -6.22 -11.12
CA GLY A 68 11.61 -7.42 -11.60
C GLY A 68 10.67 -8.62 -11.64
N LEU A 69 9.82 -8.82 -10.63
CA LEU A 69 8.83 -9.90 -10.62
C LEU A 69 7.92 -9.82 -11.84
N HIS A 70 7.41 -8.63 -12.17
CA HIS A 70 6.54 -8.42 -13.33
C HIS A 70 7.28 -8.64 -14.65
N VAL A 71 8.57 -8.28 -14.74
CA VAL A 71 9.40 -8.57 -15.93
C VAL A 71 9.64 -10.07 -16.09
N LEU A 72 10.02 -10.78 -15.03
CA LEU A 72 10.28 -12.23 -15.09
C LEU A 72 8.99 -13.02 -15.38
N ALA A 73 7.86 -12.63 -14.79
CA ALA A 73 6.56 -13.26 -15.03
C ALA A 73 6.09 -13.08 -16.48
N ALA A 74 6.22 -11.86 -17.04
CA ALA A 74 5.93 -11.60 -18.45
C ALA A 74 6.85 -12.38 -19.38
N GLY A 75 8.12 -12.57 -18.99
CA GLY A 75 9.10 -13.40 -19.69
C GLY A 75 8.96 -14.91 -19.46
N ARG A 76 7.91 -15.36 -18.74
CA ARG A 76 7.64 -16.77 -18.42
C ARG A 76 8.84 -17.52 -17.80
N ARG A 77 9.54 -16.87 -16.87
CA ARG A 77 10.71 -17.44 -16.20
C ARG A 77 10.29 -18.42 -15.10
N THR A 78 9.92 -19.63 -15.51
CA THR A 78 9.35 -20.64 -14.61
C THR A 78 10.30 -21.11 -13.51
N GLY A 79 11.62 -20.98 -13.71
CA GLY A 79 12.63 -21.24 -12.68
C GLY A 79 12.47 -20.41 -11.40
N PHE A 80 11.77 -19.28 -11.48
CA PHE A 80 11.51 -18.43 -10.32
C PHE A 80 10.30 -18.88 -9.46
N ALA A 81 9.49 -19.85 -9.92
CA ALA A 81 8.27 -20.27 -9.24
C ALA A 81 8.46 -20.67 -7.76
N PRO A 82 9.50 -21.45 -7.37
CA PRO A 82 9.70 -21.80 -5.96
C PRO A 82 9.97 -20.57 -5.08
N HIS A 83 10.59 -19.52 -5.62
CA HIS A 83 10.84 -18.27 -4.91
C HIS A 83 9.57 -17.43 -4.80
N TRP A 84 8.75 -17.43 -5.86
CA TRP A 84 7.43 -16.80 -5.86
C TRP A 84 6.49 -17.41 -4.80
N TYR A 85 6.40 -18.75 -4.73
CA TYR A 85 5.56 -19.40 -3.71
C TYR A 85 6.03 -19.14 -2.27
N ARG A 86 7.34 -18.99 -2.06
CA ARG A 86 7.87 -18.56 -0.75
C ARG A 86 7.49 -17.10 -0.43
N LEU A 87 7.56 -16.20 -1.41
CA LEU A 87 7.15 -14.80 -1.25
C LEU A 87 5.68 -14.68 -0.85
N LEU A 88 4.80 -15.43 -1.51
CA LEU A 88 3.36 -15.46 -1.20
C LEU A 88 3.06 -15.93 0.23
N GLY A 89 3.97 -16.69 0.85
CA GLY A 89 3.87 -17.13 2.25
C GLY A 89 4.50 -16.18 3.27
N ALA A 90 4.95 -14.97 2.87
CA ALA A 90 5.58 -14.02 3.79
C ALA A 90 4.58 -13.27 4.71
N GLY A 91 3.28 -13.49 4.51
CA GLY A 91 2.21 -12.81 5.23
C GLY A 91 1.75 -11.53 4.54
N GLU A 92 0.51 -11.13 4.83
CA GLU A 92 -0.18 -10.01 4.17
C GLU A 92 0.54 -8.67 4.37
N VAL A 93 0.88 -8.31 5.62
CA VAL A 93 1.58 -7.06 5.93
C VAL A 93 2.89 -6.89 5.14
N ALA A 94 3.64 -7.99 4.96
CA ALA A 94 4.86 -7.96 4.17
C ALA A 94 4.53 -7.73 2.69
N LEU A 95 3.57 -8.47 2.14
CA LEU A 95 3.14 -8.36 0.74
C LEU A 95 2.55 -6.98 0.43
N ASP A 96 1.77 -6.39 1.32
CA ASP A 96 1.23 -5.03 1.21
C ASP A 96 2.35 -3.99 1.15
N SER A 97 3.44 -4.18 1.89
CA SER A 97 4.60 -3.27 1.80
C SER A 97 5.25 -3.26 0.40
N LEU A 98 5.04 -4.31 -0.39
CA LEU A 98 5.57 -4.46 -1.74
C LEU A 98 4.56 -4.09 -2.83
N PHE A 99 3.32 -4.58 -2.70
CA PHE A 99 2.25 -4.49 -3.70
C PHE A 99 1.13 -3.52 -3.34
N GLY A 100 1.00 -3.10 -2.07
CA GLY A 100 -0.12 -2.33 -1.51
C GLY A 100 -1.48 -2.93 -1.88
N ASP A 101 -2.47 -2.05 -2.06
CA ASP A 101 -3.81 -2.37 -2.57
C ASP A 101 -3.82 -3.13 -3.91
N GLY A 102 -2.68 -3.16 -4.63
CA GLY A 102 -2.51 -3.92 -5.85
C GLY A 102 -2.26 -5.42 -5.65
N LEU A 103 -2.16 -5.91 -4.40
CA LEU A 103 -1.82 -7.30 -4.11
C LEU A 103 -2.75 -8.29 -4.83
N GLY A 104 -4.07 -8.16 -4.66
CA GLY A 104 -5.04 -9.05 -5.31
C GLY A 104 -4.91 -9.09 -6.84
N MET A 105 -4.64 -7.94 -7.46
CA MET A 105 -4.44 -7.82 -8.91
C MET A 105 -3.08 -8.35 -9.39
N ALA A 106 -2.09 -8.50 -8.51
CA ALA A 106 -0.74 -8.94 -8.88
C ALA A 106 -0.59 -10.46 -8.78
N VAL A 107 -1.28 -11.13 -7.85
CA VAL A 107 -1.04 -12.55 -7.53
C VAL A 107 -1.32 -13.46 -8.71
N ALA A 108 -2.51 -13.36 -9.33
CA ALA A 108 -2.91 -14.21 -10.45
C ALA A 108 -1.97 -14.07 -11.69
N PRO A 109 -1.72 -12.87 -12.25
CA PRO A 109 -0.87 -12.73 -13.44
C PRO A 109 0.59 -13.13 -13.18
N LEU A 110 1.15 -12.82 -12.00
CA LEU A 110 2.50 -13.24 -11.64
C LEU A 110 2.59 -14.76 -11.51
N THR A 111 1.63 -15.38 -10.82
CA THR A 111 1.56 -16.83 -10.66
C THR A 111 1.48 -17.54 -12.01
N LEU A 112 0.59 -17.09 -12.91
CA LEU A 112 0.48 -17.63 -14.26
C LEU A 112 1.74 -17.42 -15.11
N GLY A 113 2.50 -16.37 -14.80
CA GLY A 113 3.81 -16.13 -15.41
C GLY A 113 4.89 -17.09 -14.95
N PHE A 114 4.81 -17.60 -13.72
CA PHE A 114 5.84 -18.45 -13.13
C PHE A 114 5.50 -19.93 -13.12
N CYS A 115 4.24 -20.33 -12.95
CA CYS A 115 3.89 -21.70 -12.62
C CYS A 115 4.31 -22.73 -13.68
N GLY A 116 4.49 -22.30 -14.94
CA GLY A 116 4.73 -23.24 -16.03
C GLY A 116 3.67 -24.34 -16.00
N ASP A 117 4.04 -25.59 -16.20
CA ASP A 117 3.14 -26.75 -16.15
C ASP A 117 2.95 -27.34 -14.74
N ASP A 118 3.55 -26.74 -13.71
CA ASP A 118 3.45 -27.21 -12.32
C ASP A 118 2.14 -26.73 -11.65
N ILE A 119 1.02 -27.23 -12.15
CA ILE A 119 -0.31 -26.92 -11.61
C ILE A 119 -0.53 -27.59 -10.25
N ALA A 120 0.14 -28.71 -9.97
CA ALA A 120 0.02 -29.42 -8.70
C ALA A 120 0.52 -28.56 -7.53
N SER A 121 1.72 -27.97 -7.64
CA SER A 121 2.23 -27.05 -6.61
C SER A 121 1.34 -25.83 -6.43
N LEU A 122 0.72 -25.34 -7.51
CA LEU A 122 -0.25 -24.23 -7.43
C LEU A 122 -1.50 -24.63 -6.63
N MET A 123 -2.06 -25.81 -6.88
CA MET A 123 -3.19 -26.34 -6.11
C MET A 123 -2.82 -26.55 -4.63
N ASP A 124 -1.63 -27.08 -4.34
CA ASP A 124 -1.15 -27.26 -2.96
C ASP A 124 -0.99 -25.92 -2.25
N MET A 125 -0.45 -24.91 -2.95
CA MET A 125 -0.30 -23.56 -2.42
C MET A 125 -1.65 -22.94 -2.07
N ALA A 126 -2.65 -23.01 -2.96
CA ALA A 126 -3.98 -22.43 -2.73
C ALA A 126 -4.71 -23.02 -1.50
N GLN A 127 -4.30 -24.20 -1.02
CA GLN A 127 -4.91 -24.88 0.14
C GLN A 127 -4.21 -24.56 1.47
N ARG A 128 -3.07 -23.86 1.46
CA ARG A 128 -2.32 -23.56 2.67
C ARG A 128 -3.11 -22.66 3.62
N PRO A 129 -3.29 -23.02 4.90
CA PRO A 129 -4.13 -22.27 5.83
C PRO A 129 -3.50 -20.95 6.31
N ASP A 130 -2.22 -20.74 6.05
CA ASP A 130 -1.46 -19.57 6.50
C ASP A 130 -1.37 -18.43 5.45
N LEU A 131 -2.03 -18.59 4.31
CA LEU A 131 -2.13 -17.53 3.30
C LEU A 131 -3.29 -16.59 3.63
N SER A 132 -3.12 -15.30 3.33
CA SER A 132 -4.22 -14.33 3.35
C SER A 132 -5.21 -14.61 2.22
N ASP A 133 -6.41 -14.07 2.40
CA ASP A 133 -7.52 -14.27 1.47
C ASP A 133 -7.25 -13.70 0.10
N LEU A 134 -6.68 -12.48 0.03
CA LEU A 134 -6.30 -11.85 -1.24
C LEU A 134 -5.28 -12.70 -2.02
N VAL A 135 -4.33 -13.31 -1.31
CA VAL A 135 -3.36 -14.22 -1.94
C VAL A 135 -4.06 -15.49 -2.42
N ARG A 136 -4.93 -16.07 -1.59
CA ARG A 136 -5.66 -17.29 -1.93
C ARG A 136 -6.59 -17.09 -3.13
N GLU A 137 -7.34 -15.99 -3.15
CA GLU A 137 -8.22 -15.60 -4.24
C GLU A 137 -7.43 -15.49 -5.55
N GLY A 138 -6.33 -14.74 -5.59
CA GLY A 138 -5.50 -14.64 -6.79
C GLY A 138 -4.89 -15.98 -7.25
N LEU A 139 -4.62 -16.91 -6.33
CA LEU A 139 -4.19 -18.28 -6.69
C LEU A 139 -5.34 -19.10 -7.28
N VAL A 140 -6.56 -18.97 -6.74
CA VAL A 140 -7.77 -19.61 -7.27
C VAL A 140 -8.13 -19.05 -8.64
N ASP A 141 -8.01 -17.73 -8.85
CA ASP A 141 -8.22 -17.09 -10.16
C ASP A 141 -7.24 -17.62 -11.21
N ALA A 142 -5.96 -17.79 -10.84
CA ALA A 142 -4.97 -18.43 -11.69
C ALA A 142 -5.34 -19.89 -12.02
N LEU A 143 -5.85 -20.64 -11.04
CA LEU A 143 -6.31 -22.02 -11.25
C LEU A 143 -7.55 -22.07 -12.16
N ALA A 144 -8.49 -21.15 -12.01
CA ALA A 144 -9.63 -20.98 -12.89
C ALA A 144 -9.18 -20.73 -14.34
N TYR A 145 -8.19 -19.87 -14.55
CA TYR A 145 -7.59 -19.64 -15.87
C TYR A 145 -6.95 -20.92 -16.44
N THR A 146 -6.22 -21.68 -15.62
CA THR A 146 -5.62 -22.96 -16.06
C THR A 146 -6.67 -24.00 -16.41
N CYS A 147 -7.82 -24.00 -15.71
CA CYS A 147 -8.97 -24.84 -16.03
C CYS A 147 -9.62 -24.42 -17.36
N ALA A 148 -9.87 -23.13 -17.56
CA ALA A 148 -10.46 -22.59 -18.79
C ALA A 148 -9.59 -22.84 -20.04
N THR A 149 -8.27 -22.87 -19.86
CA THR A 149 -7.31 -23.20 -20.93
C THR A 149 -7.05 -24.71 -21.09
N GLY A 150 -7.71 -25.56 -20.30
CA GLY A 150 -7.59 -27.01 -20.37
C GLY A 150 -6.30 -27.59 -19.79
N ARG A 151 -5.51 -26.79 -19.06
CA ARG A 151 -4.26 -27.22 -18.39
C ARG A 151 -4.52 -27.86 -17.02
N LEU A 152 -5.63 -27.51 -16.39
CA LEU A 152 -6.18 -28.16 -15.20
C LEU A 152 -7.48 -28.87 -15.55
N GLU A 153 -7.61 -30.12 -15.14
CA GLU A 153 -8.87 -30.86 -15.32
C GLU A 153 -9.98 -30.23 -14.48
N ARG A 154 -11.13 -29.97 -15.11
CA ARG A 154 -12.28 -29.34 -14.46
C ARG A 154 -12.76 -30.11 -13.22
N ALA A 155 -12.67 -31.45 -13.22
CA ALA A 155 -13.03 -32.27 -12.06
C ALA A 155 -12.10 -32.01 -10.86
N ALA A 156 -10.79 -31.85 -11.11
CA ALA A 156 -9.81 -31.52 -10.08
C ALA A 156 -10.01 -30.09 -9.55
N TYR A 157 -10.30 -29.14 -10.44
CA TYR A 157 -10.63 -27.76 -10.05
C TYR A 157 -11.89 -27.68 -9.19
N LEU A 158 -12.98 -28.34 -9.60
CA LEU A 158 -14.22 -28.43 -8.81
C LEU A 158 -13.97 -29.04 -7.42
N ALA A 159 -13.18 -30.12 -7.34
CA ALA A 159 -12.85 -30.77 -6.08
C ALA A 159 -12.03 -29.85 -5.15
N LEU A 160 -11.16 -29.00 -5.70
CA LEU A 160 -10.45 -27.98 -4.94
C LEU A 160 -11.42 -26.97 -4.34
N ILE A 161 -12.33 -26.41 -5.14
CA ILE A 161 -13.31 -25.41 -4.66
C ILE A 161 -14.18 -25.99 -3.55
N ASP A 162 -14.67 -27.23 -3.72
CA ASP A 162 -15.43 -27.93 -2.68
C ASP A 162 -14.62 -28.13 -1.39
N ARG A 163 -13.33 -28.47 -1.52
CA ARG A 163 -12.45 -28.61 -0.37
C ARG A 163 -12.26 -27.27 0.34
N LEU A 164 -11.96 -26.18 -0.37
CA LEU A 164 -11.79 -24.85 0.24
C LEU A 164 -13.06 -24.42 0.99
N ALA A 165 -14.24 -24.62 0.39
CA ALA A 165 -15.53 -24.35 1.02
C ALA A 165 -15.77 -25.20 2.29
N SER A 166 -15.22 -26.41 2.36
CA SER A 166 -15.37 -27.29 3.53
C SER A 166 -14.48 -26.91 4.72
N ILE A 167 -13.40 -26.14 4.50
CA ILE A 167 -12.43 -25.78 5.54
C ILE A 167 -12.95 -24.63 6.42
N ALA A 168 -13.74 -23.71 5.85
CA ALA A 168 -14.43 -22.65 6.57
C ALA A 168 -15.93 -22.97 6.68
N PRO A 169 -16.35 -23.81 7.65
CA PRO A 169 -17.76 -24.20 7.81
C PRO A 169 -18.60 -23.17 8.57
N ASP A 170 -17.98 -22.20 9.26
CA ASP A 170 -18.66 -21.17 10.06
C ASP A 170 -19.01 -19.95 9.20
N GLU A 171 -20.12 -19.28 9.51
CA GLU A 171 -20.57 -18.04 8.87
C GLU A 171 -19.64 -16.85 9.17
N HIS A 172 -18.89 -16.92 10.28
CA HIS A 172 -17.92 -15.88 10.70
C HIS A 172 -16.47 -16.17 10.24
N ASP A 173 -16.20 -17.34 9.63
CA ASP A 173 -14.86 -17.68 9.11
C ASP A 173 -14.78 -17.29 7.63
N ASP A 174 -14.23 -16.12 7.37
CA ASP A 174 -14.15 -15.52 6.05
C ASP A 174 -12.95 -16.00 5.23
N ARG A 175 -11.96 -16.70 5.83
CA ARG A 175 -10.62 -17.04 5.28
C ARG A 175 -10.53 -17.74 3.91
N TYR A 176 -11.66 -18.14 3.37
CA TYR A 176 -11.80 -18.85 2.10
C TYR A 176 -12.97 -18.31 1.26
N THR A 177 -13.79 -17.44 1.84
CA THR A 177 -15.10 -17.01 1.35
C THR A 177 -14.98 -16.30 0.02
N PHE A 178 -14.08 -15.31 -0.10
CA PHE A 178 -13.82 -14.61 -1.38
C PHE A 178 -13.23 -15.55 -2.44
N SER A 179 -12.27 -16.40 -2.07
CA SER A 179 -11.65 -17.33 -3.01
C SER A 179 -12.63 -18.39 -3.55
N VAL A 180 -13.59 -18.85 -2.74
CA VAL A 180 -14.62 -19.81 -3.15
C VAL A 180 -15.65 -19.12 -4.05
N GLU A 181 -16.08 -17.90 -3.70
CA GLU A 181 -16.97 -17.08 -4.53
C GLU A 181 -16.37 -16.90 -5.93
N SER A 182 -15.16 -16.33 -6.00
CA SER A 182 -14.46 -16.08 -7.27
C SER A 182 -14.23 -17.38 -8.03
N GLY A 183 -13.83 -18.44 -7.31
CA GLY A 183 -13.58 -19.75 -7.91
C GLY A 183 -14.80 -20.38 -8.58
N ILE A 184 -16.00 -20.20 -7.99
CA ILE A 184 -17.27 -20.65 -8.60
C ILE A 184 -17.59 -19.79 -9.82
N VAL A 185 -17.55 -18.47 -9.68
CA VAL A 185 -17.96 -17.51 -10.71
C VAL A 185 -17.02 -17.55 -11.92
N LEU A 186 -15.71 -17.32 -11.73
CA LEU A 186 -14.71 -17.35 -12.81
C LEU A 186 -14.52 -18.74 -13.41
N GLY A 187 -14.69 -19.78 -12.59
CA GLY A 187 -14.62 -21.17 -13.00
C GLY A 187 -15.82 -21.66 -13.81
N GLY A 188 -16.93 -20.91 -13.84
CA GLY A 188 -18.16 -21.32 -14.52
C GLY A 188 -18.78 -22.58 -13.91
N LEU A 189 -18.72 -22.73 -12.57
CA LEU A 189 -19.18 -23.91 -11.85
C LEU A 189 -20.68 -23.83 -11.54
N ALA A 190 -21.53 -23.84 -12.57
CA ALA A 190 -22.98 -23.69 -12.42
C ALA A 190 -23.62 -24.73 -11.47
N GLU A 191 -23.04 -25.93 -11.38
CA GLU A 191 -23.46 -26.97 -10.43
C GLU A 191 -23.17 -26.64 -8.94
N ARG A 192 -22.56 -25.47 -8.67
CA ARG A 192 -22.30 -24.92 -7.34
C ARG A 192 -23.04 -23.61 -7.08
N GLU A 193 -24.09 -23.28 -7.84
CA GLU A 193 -24.91 -22.09 -7.58
C GLU A 193 -25.45 -22.04 -6.13
N ALA A 194 -25.90 -23.17 -5.59
CA ALA A 194 -26.38 -23.24 -4.21
C ALA A 194 -25.27 -22.91 -3.19
N LEU A 195 -24.04 -23.35 -3.45
CA LEU A 195 -22.88 -23.02 -2.63
C LEU A 195 -22.52 -21.53 -2.76
N LEU A 196 -22.54 -20.96 -3.97
CA LEU A 196 -22.32 -19.53 -4.19
C LEU A 196 -23.29 -18.68 -3.36
N ARG A 197 -24.58 -19.03 -3.37
CA ARG A 197 -25.60 -18.33 -2.56
C ARG A 197 -25.32 -18.44 -1.06
N ALA A 198 -24.89 -19.60 -0.59
CA ALA A 198 -24.55 -19.80 0.82
C ALA A 198 -23.31 -19.00 1.24
N VAL A 199 -22.27 -18.98 0.40
CA VAL A 199 -21.03 -18.22 0.62
C VAL A 199 -21.30 -16.72 0.65
N ARG A 200 -22.14 -16.21 -0.26
CA ARG A 200 -22.54 -14.79 -0.28
C ARG A 200 -23.54 -14.35 0.78
N ALA A 201 -24.04 -15.29 1.58
CA ALA A 201 -24.88 -14.98 2.74
C ALA A 201 -24.07 -14.80 4.04
N ARG A 202 -22.74 -15.01 4.00
CA ARG A 202 -21.84 -14.87 5.15
C ARG A 202 -21.53 -13.40 5.47
N ASP A 203 -21.04 -13.14 6.68
CA ASP A 203 -20.69 -11.81 7.19
C ASP A 203 -19.65 -11.07 6.33
N ALA A 204 -18.78 -11.83 5.63
CA ALA A 204 -17.82 -11.27 4.68
C ALA A 204 -18.47 -10.40 3.58
N PHE A 205 -19.74 -10.65 3.26
CA PHE A 205 -20.52 -9.90 2.27
C PHE A 205 -21.64 -9.06 2.90
N GLN A 206 -21.56 -8.75 4.20
CA GLN A 206 -22.61 -8.00 4.91
C GLN A 206 -22.90 -6.60 4.33
N PHE A 207 -21.95 -6.03 3.59
CA PHE A 207 -22.10 -4.73 2.91
C PHE A 207 -22.63 -4.84 1.48
N ASP A 208 -22.68 -6.05 0.93
CA ASP A 208 -23.20 -6.29 -0.41
C ASP A 208 -24.72 -6.17 -0.42
N ARG A 209 -25.24 -5.68 -1.53
CA ARG A 209 -26.67 -5.58 -1.78
C ARG A 209 -27.13 -6.77 -2.61
N GLU A 210 -28.44 -6.97 -2.66
CA GLU A 210 -29.04 -8.02 -3.49
C GLU A 210 -28.59 -7.96 -4.96
N ILE A 211 -28.35 -6.76 -5.49
CA ILE A 211 -27.84 -6.58 -6.85
C ILE A 211 -26.46 -7.21 -7.06
N ASP A 212 -25.59 -7.21 -6.06
CA ASP A 212 -24.23 -7.73 -6.18
C ASP A 212 -24.24 -9.26 -6.30
N LEU A 213 -25.17 -9.94 -5.60
CA LEU A 213 -25.43 -11.38 -5.78
C LEU A 213 -26.02 -11.67 -7.16
N VAL A 214 -26.97 -10.85 -7.62
CA VAL A 214 -27.54 -10.99 -8.98
C VAL A 214 -26.44 -10.89 -10.05
N ASP A 215 -25.53 -9.93 -9.90
CA ASP A 215 -24.40 -9.74 -10.81
C ASP A 215 -23.46 -10.95 -10.83
N ALA A 216 -23.12 -11.54 -9.68
CA ALA A 216 -22.29 -12.75 -9.65
C ALA A 216 -23.00 -13.97 -10.25
N LEU A 217 -24.30 -14.13 -10.00
CA LEU A 217 -25.08 -15.21 -10.61
C LEU A 217 -25.13 -15.06 -12.14
N GLU A 218 -25.21 -13.84 -12.65
CA GLU A 218 -25.17 -13.59 -14.09
C GLU A 218 -23.79 -13.88 -14.68
N ARG A 219 -22.71 -13.42 -14.02
CA ARG A 219 -21.33 -13.76 -14.41
C ARG A 219 -21.09 -15.27 -14.40
N LEU A 220 -21.59 -15.98 -13.40
CA LEU A 220 -21.53 -17.44 -13.32
C LEU A 220 -22.21 -18.10 -14.51
N LYS A 221 -23.43 -17.65 -14.87
CA LYS A 221 -24.15 -18.19 -16.03
C LYS A 221 -23.40 -17.95 -17.33
N VAL A 222 -22.87 -16.75 -17.53
CA VAL A 222 -22.05 -16.40 -18.71
C VAL A 222 -20.82 -17.29 -18.79
N ALA A 223 -20.07 -17.43 -17.70
CA ALA A 223 -18.87 -18.27 -17.65
C ALA A 223 -19.18 -19.77 -17.84
N ALA A 224 -20.32 -20.25 -17.36
CA ALA A 224 -20.75 -21.64 -17.55
C ALA A 224 -21.24 -21.93 -18.98
N ALA A 225 -21.81 -20.93 -19.66
CA ALA A 225 -22.27 -21.05 -21.04
C ALA A 225 -21.11 -21.12 -22.05
N ASP A 226 -20.02 -20.41 -21.77
CA ASP A 226 -18.77 -20.50 -22.54
C ASP A 226 -17.52 -20.61 -21.64
N PRO A 227 -17.22 -21.82 -21.13
CA PRO A 227 -16.08 -22.02 -20.23
C PRO A 227 -14.73 -21.63 -20.83
N GLY A 228 -14.61 -21.60 -22.16
CA GLY A 228 -13.39 -21.24 -22.89
C GLY A 228 -13.21 -19.74 -23.14
N ASP A 229 -14.21 -18.89 -22.83
CA ASP A 229 -14.10 -17.45 -23.03
C ASP A 229 -13.12 -16.80 -22.05
N LEU A 230 -11.89 -16.55 -22.51
CA LEU A 230 -10.85 -15.99 -21.67
C LEU A 230 -11.02 -14.50 -21.37
N ALA A 231 -11.97 -13.79 -22.02
CA ALA A 231 -12.17 -12.36 -21.83
C ALA A 231 -12.43 -12.01 -20.35
N ARG A 232 -13.22 -12.84 -19.65
CA ARG A 232 -13.53 -12.66 -18.22
C ARG A 232 -12.30 -12.61 -17.31
N PHE A 233 -11.21 -13.28 -17.69
CA PHE A 233 -9.95 -13.23 -16.92
C PHE A 233 -9.14 -11.98 -17.26
N HIS A 234 -9.14 -11.57 -18.53
CA HIS A 234 -8.45 -10.36 -18.95
C HIS A 234 -9.05 -9.09 -18.33
N ASP A 235 -10.39 -9.04 -18.21
CA ASP A 235 -11.11 -7.90 -17.67
C ASP A 235 -10.76 -7.61 -16.20
N ILE A 236 -10.45 -8.65 -15.42
CA ILE A 236 -10.03 -8.53 -14.01
C ILE A 236 -8.51 -8.62 -13.82
N GLY A 237 -7.74 -8.79 -14.89
CA GLY A 237 -6.27 -8.93 -14.83
C GLY A 237 -5.77 -10.31 -14.36
N ALA A 238 -6.63 -11.31 -14.25
CA ALA A 238 -6.30 -12.69 -13.86
C ALA A 238 -5.81 -13.55 -15.05
N ALA A 239 -5.01 -12.96 -15.93
CA ALA A 239 -4.49 -13.62 -17.12
C ALA A 239 -2.96 -13.53 -17.19
N PRO A 240 -2.30 -14.46 -17.90
CA PRO A 240 -0.84 -14.44 -18.03
C PRO A 240 -0.40 -13.14 -18.74
N PRO A 241 0.45 -12.31 -18.14
CA PRO A 241 0.76 -10.99 -18.69
C PRO A 241 1.54 -11.11 -20.00
N ALA A 242 1.24 -10.27 -21.00
CA ALA A 242 2.02 -10.20 -22.25
C ALA A 242 3.23 -9.27 -22.11
N SER A 243 3.22 -8.35 -21.14
CA SER A 243 4.36 -7.51 -20.79
C SER A 243 4.32 -7.09 -19.32
N ALA A 244 5.46 -6.68 -18.76
CA ALA A 244 5.52 -6.12 -17.41
C ALA A 244 4.66 -4.83 -17.28
N ILE A 245 4.60 -4.02 -18.35
CA ILE A 245 3.80 -2.78 -18.37
C ILE A 245 2.31 -3.11 -18.26
N GLU A 246 1.85 -4.13 -18.98
CA GLU A 246 0.47 -4.58 -18.89
C GLU A 246 0.13 -5.07 -17.48
N ALA A 247 1.00 -5.89 -16.90
CA ALA A 247 0.83 -6.42 -15.54
C ALA A 247 0.83 -5.33 -14.46
N LEU A 248 1.39 -4.15 -14.75
CA LEU A 248 1.46 -2.99 -13.86
C LEU A 248 0.41 -1.91 -14.16
N LYS A 249 -0.57 -2.17 -15.03
CA LYS A 249 -1.63 -1.20 -15.35
C LYS A 249 -2.41 -0.72 -14.12
N TRP A 250 -2.61 -1.61 -13.13
CA TRP A 250 -3.23 -1.25 -11.86
C TRP A 250 -2.47 -0.13 -11.16
N LEU A 251 -1.14 -0.23 -11.13
CA LEU A 251 -0.27 0.78 -10.54
C LEU A 251 -0.26 2.07 -11.36
N GLU A 252 -0.38 1.99 -12.69
CA GLU A 252 -0.49 3.17 -13.56
C GLU A 252 -1.74 3.98 -13.21
N ASN A 253 -2.87 3.30 -12.97
CA ASN A 253 -4.13 3.93 -12.59
C ASN A 253 -4.00 4.64 -11.24
N ILE A 254 -3.37 4.01 -10.24
CA ILE A 254 -3.12 4.61 -8.93
C ILE A 254 -2.19 5.83 -9.06
N GLU A 255 -1.07 5.70 -9.78
CA GLU A 255 -0.10 6.78 -9.94
C GLU A 255 -0.64 7.96 -10.78
N ARG A 256 -1.66 7.75 -11.63
CA ARG A 256 -2.24 8.77 -12.52
C ARG A 256 -2.81 9.98 -11.78
N TYR A 257 -3.21 9.79 -10.53
CA TYR A 257 -3.88 10.82 -9.72
C TYR A 257 -2.92 11.77 -8.98
N ASP A 258 -1.61 11.49 -8.96
CA ASP A 258 -0.62 12.36 -8.32
C ASP A 258 0.03 13.35 -9.31
N LYS A 259 -0.69 14.36 -9.80
CA LYS A 259 -0.16 15.34 -10.79
C LYS A 259 0.42 16.62 -10.20
N ARG A 260 0.71 16.65 -8.90
CA ARG A 260 1.06 17.91 -8.22
C ARG A 260 2.47 18.38 -8.56
N THR A 261 2.60 19.68 -8.78
CA THR A 261 3.90 20.36 -8.87
C THR A 261 4.06 21.26 -7.65
N THR A 262 4.83 20.79 -6.67
CA THR A 262 5.02 21.45 -5.37
C THR A 262 6.51 21.65 -5.09
N LYS A 263 6.85 22.60 -4.20
CA LYS A 263 8.25 22.81 -3.75
C LYS A 263 8.78 21.59 -3.01
N VAL A 264 7.94 21.00 -2.14
CA VAL A 264 8.17 19.72 -1.49
C VAL A 264 7.36 18.68 -2.24
N LYS A 265 8.04 17.76 -2.92
CA LYS A 265 7.35 16.71 -3.67
C LYS A 265 6.71 15.72 -2.68
N PRO A 266 5.38 15.50 -2.73
CA PRO A 266 4.69 14.57 -1.84
C PRO A 266 5.25 13.15 -1.96
N LEU A 267 4.91 12.29 -1.00
CA LEU A 267 5.17 10.86 -1.12
C LEU A 267 4.35 10.33 -2.31
N SER A 268 4.97 9.52 -3.16
CA SER A 268 4.19 8.72 -4.09
C SER A 268 3.39 7.67 -3.30
N TRP A 269 2.32 7.13 -3.90
CA TRP A 269 1.55 6.04 -3.29
C TRP A 269 2.47 4.89 -2.82
N ARG A 270 3.46 4.50 -3.62
CA ARG A 270 4.42 3.45 -3.25
C ARG A 270 5.31 3.81 -2.06
N GLU A 271 5.65 5.09 -1.92
CA GLU A 271 6.41 5.59 -0.78
C GLU A 271 5.54 5.61 0.48
N ARG A 272 4.25 5.92 0.34
CA ARG A 272 3.25 5.83 1.41
C ARG A 272 3.07 4.39 1.90
N GLU A 273 2.83 3.44 1.00
CA GLU A 273 2.61 2.04 1.40
C GLU A 273 3.83 1.44 2.11
N ARG A 274 5.03 1.84 1.74
CA ARG A 274 6.25 1.45 2.47
C ARG A 274 6.31 2.02 3.86
N LEU A 275 5.96 3.30 4.01
CA LEU A 275 5.93 3.92 5.33
C LEU A 275 4.85 3.28 6.18
N ASN A 276 3.67 3.02 5.62
CA ASN A 276 2.57 2.33 6.30
C ASN A 276 2.99 0.92 6.73
N GLY A 277 3.58 0.13 5.83
CA GLY A 277 4.08 -1.21 6.12
C GLY A 277 5.16 -1.20 7.22
N PHE A 278 6.05 -0.21 7.23
CA PHE A 278 7.02 -0.04 8.32
C PHE A 278 6.34 0.30 9.66
N LEU A 279 5.38 1.23 9.65
CA LEU A 279 4.64 1.65 10.85
C LEU A 279 3.72 0.54 11.40
N LYS A 280 3.26 -0.38 10.56
CA LYS A 280 2.46 -1.56 10.95
C LYS A 280 3.32 -2.77 11.32
N GLY A 281 4.54 -2.87 10.80
CA GLY A 281 5.44 -4.03 10.96
C GLY A 281 5.94 -4.29 12.38
N THR A 282 6.29 -5.55 12.67
CA THR A 282 6.86 -5.99 13.96
C THR A 282 8.37 -6.21 13.85
N PRO A 283 9.16 -5.99 14.94
CA PRO A 283 8.75 -5.51 16.26
C PRO A 283 8.62 -3.97 16.31
N LYS A 284 7.44 -3.48 16.71
CA LYS A 284 7.18 -2.06 16.99
C LYS A 284 6.69 -1.87 18.43
N PRO A 285 6.95 -0.72 19.07
CA PRO A 285 6.22 -0.32 20.27
C PRO A 285 4.72 -0.33 19.99
N GLU A 286 3.92 -0.90 20.91
CA GLU A 286 2.46 -1.07 20.78
C GLU A 286 1.74 0.25 20.45
N ALA A 287 2.29 1.38 20.91
CA ALA A 287 1.75 2.73 20.68
C ALA A 287 2.18 3.38 19.34
N THR A 288 2.70 2.64 18.37
CA THR A 288 3.14 3.22 17.08
C THR A 288 1.96 3.52 16.17
N MET A 289 1.80 4.80 15.79
CA MET A 289 0.78 5.29 14.88
C MET A 289 0.85 4.61 13.51
N GLY A 290 -0.30 4.27 12.93
CA GLY A 290 -0.43 3.90 11.51
C GLY A 290 -0.29 5.12 10.58
N PHE A 291 -0.29 4.92 9.26
CA PHE A 291 -0.14 6.05 8.33
C PHE A 291 -1.33 7.03 8.36
N GLU A 292 -2.57 6.54 8.40
CA GLU A 292 -3.77 7.39 8.52
C GLU A 292 -3.74 8.25 9.80
N GLU A 293 -3.37 7.66 10.93
CA GLU A 293 -3.24 8.36 12.22
C GLU A 293 -2.11 9.41 12.16
N LEU A 294 -0.97 9.04 11.58
CA LEU A 294 0.15 9.95 11.37
C LEU A 294 -0.26 11.15 10.49
N ASP A 295 -1.04 10.94 9.43
CA ASP A 295 -1.51 12.01 8.54
C ASP A 295 -2.38 13.01 9.32
N GLY A 296 -3.33 12.54 10.12
CA GLY A 296 -4.15 13.40 10.98
C GLY A 296 -3.33 14.15 12.04
N PHE A 297 -2.37 13.46 12.66
CA PHE A 297 -1.42 14.07 13.59
C PHE A 297 -0.62 15.20 12.96
N TYR A 298 -0.09 15.00 11.75
CA TYR A 298 0.61 16.03 11.00
C TYR A 298 -0.30 17.17 10.54
N HIS A 299 -1.56 16.93 10.23
CA HIS A 299 -2.50 18.01 9.92
C HIS A 299 -2.73 18.93 11.13
N ALA A 300 -2.94 18.36 12.32
CA ALA A 300 -3.05 19.15 13.55
C ALA A 300 -1.76 19.93 13.84
N LEU A 301 -0.59 19.29 13.76
CA LEU A 301 0.67 19.98 13.98
C LEU A 301 0.95 21.10 12.96
N ALA A 302 0.53 20.93 11.70
CA ALA A 302 0.73 21.93 10.65
C ALA A 302 -0.20 23.14 10.80
N ILE A 303 -1.41 22.93 11.34
CA ILE A 303 -2.37 23.99 11.66
C ILE A 303 -1.99 24.72 12.95
N SER A 304 -1.38 24.02 13.91
CA SER A 304 -1.00 24.56 15.21
C SER A 304 -0.27 25.90 15.08
N PRO A 305 -0.70 26.95 15.81
CA PRO A 305 -0.01 28.25 15.81
C PRO A 305 1.46 28.12 16.23
N ASP A 306 1.70 27.36 17.29
CA ASP A 306 3.05 27.08 17.78
C ASP A 306 3.71 25.90 17.04
N LEU A 307 4.96 26.09 16.62
CA LEU A 307 5.81 25.04 16.08
C LEU A 307 6.09 23.95 17.12
N VAL A 308 5.82 22.69 16.75
CA VAL A 308 6.25 21.50 17.50
C VAL A 308 7.50 20.91 16.83
N PRO A 309 8.66 20.88 17.49
CA PRO A 309 9.87 20.34 16.90
C PRO A 309 9.85 18.80 16.80
N PRO A 310 10.59 18.19 15.85
CA PRO A 310 10.65 16.72 15.71
C PRO A 310 11.06 15.98 16.97
N SER A 311 11.93 16.55 17.80
CA SER A 311 12.33 15.95 19.08
C SER A 311 11.16 15.77 20.05
N GLU A 312 10.07 16.51 19.89
CA GLU A 312 8.89 16.47 20.74
C GLU A 312 7.78 15.62 20.11
N PHE A 313 7.54 15.72 18.79
CA PHE A 313 6.47 14.95 18.16
C PHE A 313 6.84 13.52 17.79
N LEU A 314 8.12 13.22 17.52
CA LEU A 314 8.54 11.84 17.16
C LEU A 314 8.23 10.83 18.27
N PRO A 315 8.46 11.13 19.57
CA PRO A 315 8.04 10.25 20.65
C PRO A 315 6.53 10.00 20.74
N VAL A 316 5.69 10.90 20.21
CA VAL A 316 4.23 10.68 20.17
C VAL A 316 3.86 9.69 19.07
N ILE A 317 4.60 9.67 17.96
CA ILE A 317 4.36 8.76 16.84
C ILE A 317 4.65 7.30 17.23
N TRP A 318 5.69 7.04 18.04
CA TRP A 318 6.18 5.67 18.28
C TRP A 318 6.89 5.44 19.63
N GLY A 319 6.66 6.30 20.63
CA GLY A 319 7.25 6.17 21.96
C GLY A 319 8.78 6.27 21.95
N GLU A 320 9.46 5.28 22.54
CA GLU A 320 10.94 5.21 22.56
C GLU A 320 11.56 5.08 21.16
N GLY A 321 10.74 4.81 20.14
CA GLY A 321 11.16 4.67 18.75
C GLY A 321 11.36 3.21 18.33
N PRO A 322 11.28 2.91 17.03
CA PRO A 322 11.45 1.57 16.51
C PRO A 322 12.92 1.13 16.54
N VAL A 323 13.14 -0.17 16.63
CA VAL A 323 14.47 -0.75 16.45
C VAL A 323 14.72 -0.93 14.96
N PHE A 324 15.53 -0.05 14.38
CA PHE A 324 15.94 -0.19 12.98
C PHE A 324 16.94 -1.33 12.81
N SER A 325 16.73 -2.15 11.78
CA SER A 325 17.66 -3.19 11.32
C SER A 325 18.99 -2.61 10.82
N SER A 326 19.01 -1.36 10.37
CA SER A 326 20.21 -0.68 9.87
C SER A 326 20.11 0.85 9.88
N ASP A 327 21.26 1.54 9.81
CA ASP A 327 21.29 3.00 9.63
C ASP A 327 20.62 3.44 8.31
N ARG A 328 20.61 2.57 7.29
CA ARG A 328 20.00 2.85 5.99
C ARG A 328 18.48 2.85 6.08
N GLU A 329 17.92 1.89 6.81
CA GLU A 329 16.49 1.86 7.11
C GLU A 329 16.08 3.10 7.91
N ALA A 330 16.80 3.41 8.99
CA ALA A 330 16.53 4.59 9.81
C ALA A 330 16.49 5.87 8.96
N ARG A 331 17.44 6.05 8.05
CA ARG A 331 17.46 7.21 7.14
C ARG A 331 16.29 7.23 6.17
N ALA A 332 15.96 6.08 5.57
CA ALA A 332 14.90 5.98 4.59
C ALA A 332 13.52 6.25 5.22
N VAL A 333 13.24 5.64 6.37
CA VAL A 333 11.98 5.85 7.11
C VAL A 333 11.87 7.31 7.56
N MET A 334 12.94 7.87 8.12
CA MET A 334 12.93 9.27 8.55
C MET A 334 12.78 10.24 7.38
N ASP A 335 13.36 9.96 6.21
CA ASP A 335 13.14 10.75 4.99
C ASP A 335 11.66 10.75 4.59
N LEU A 336 11.01 9.57 4.59
CA LEU A 336 9.60 9.45 4.26
C LEU A 336 8.71 10.20 5.26
N LEU A 337 8.92 10.02 6.57
CA LEU A 337 8.20 10.72 7.63
C LEU A 337 8.30 12.24 7.48
N MET A 338 9.53 12.75 7.34
CA MET A 338 9.76 14.19 7.26
C MET A 338 9.29 14.78 5.93
N ARG A 339 9.37 14.04 4.82
CA ARG A 339 8.82 14.48 3.53
C ARG A 339 7.30 14.57 3.56
N HIS A 340 6.63 13.62 4.21
CA HIS A 340 5.18 13.68 4.39
C HIS A 340 4.77 14.90 5.23
N TRP A 341 5.39 15.08 6.41
CA TRP A 341 5.22 16.28 7.24
C TRP A 341 5.40 17.58 6.44
N ASN A 342 6.53 17.71 5.74
CA ASN A 342 6.84 18.90 4.95
C ASN A 342 5.84 19.11 3.80
N SER A 343 5.27 18.05 3.24
CA SER A 343 4.24 18.15 2.20
C SER A 343 2.93 18.71 2.76
N VAL A 344 2.49 18.24 3.93
CA VAL A 344 1.28 18.75 4.61
C VAL A 344 1.43 20.24 4.92
N VAL A 345 2.57 20.63 5.51
CA VAL A 345 2.88 22.04 5.82
C VAL A 345 2.90 22.91 4.56
N GLU A 346 3.49 22.43 3.47
CA GLU A 346 3.62 23.15 2.21
C GLU A 346 2.27 23.27 1.48
N ASP A 347 1.41 22.26 1.53
CA ASP A 347 0.04 22.32 0.98
C ASP A 347 -0.83 23.34 1.74
N LEU A 348 -0.76 23.32 3.06
CA LEU A 348 -1.44 24.31 3.90
C LEU A 348 -0.91 25.73 3.67
N SER A 349 0.41 25.93 3.67
CA SER A 349 1.04 27.25 3.52
C SER A 349 0.83 27.87 2.15
N ALA A 350 0.60 27.07 1.13
CA ALA A 350 0.32 27.55 -0.22
C ALA A 350 -1.18 27.68 -0.53
N GLY A 351 -2.06 27.46 0.46
CA GLY A 351 -3.51 27.52 0.29
C GLY A 351 -4.04 26.50 -0.71
N ARG A 352 -3.37 25.35 -0.87
CA ARG A 352 -3.76 24.31 -1.85
C ARG A 352 -4.86 23.38 -1.35
N GLY A 353 -5.44 23.68 -0.18
CA GLY A 353 -6.38 22.81 0.51
C GLY A 353 -5.66 21.66 1.23
N PHE A 354 -6.44 20.70 1.69
CA PHE A 354 -5.96 19.54 2.44
C PHE A 354 -5.87 18.32 1.56
N THR A 355 -4.88 17.47 1.81
CA THR A 355 -4.83 16.14 1.24
C THR A 355 -4.83 15.17 2.36
N ILE A 356 -6.02 14.64 2.62
CA ILE A 356 -6.31 13.79 3.74
C ILE A 356 -6.09 12.36 3.28
N ALA A 357 -5.20 11.64 3.96
CA ALA A 357 -5.01 10.22 3.72
C ALA A 357 -5.97 9.43 4.61
N LEU A 358 -7.09 9.00 4.04
CA LEU A 358 -8.04 8.10 4.69
C LEU A 358 -7.83 6.70 4.10
N ASP A 359 -7.50 5.74 4.95
CA ASP A 359 -7.49 4.34 4.56
C ASP A 359 -8.90 3.79 4.78
N ALA A 360 -9.44 3.08 3.78
CA ALA A 360 -10.65 2.30 3.95
C ALA A 360 -10.26 0.97 4.60
N ASP A 361 -9.98 1.00 5.90
CA ASP A 361 -9.78 -0.23 6.65
C ASP A 361 -11.14 -0.97 6.77
N LEU A 362 -11.15 -2.29 6.58
CA LEU A 362 -12.36 -3.10 6.72
C LEU A 362 -12.82 -3.16 8.18
N ASP A 363 -11.88 -3.02 9.13
CA ASP A 363 -12.12 -3.22 10.56
C ASP A 363 -12.36 -1.92 11.35
N ALA A 364 -12.05 -0.75 10.75
CA ALA A 364 -12.20 0.55 11.41
C ALA A 364 -13.11 1.50 10.60
N PRO A 365 -14.00 2.26 11.27
CA PRO A 365 -14.74 3.32 10.60
C PRO A 365 -13.81 4.31 9.91
N VAL A 366 -14.02 4.54 8.61
CA VAL A 366 -13.24 5.48 7.79
C VAL A 366 -13.09 6.83 8.49
N GLY A 367 -11.84 7.32 8.62
CA GLY A 367 -11.52 8.61 9.21
C GLY A 367 -11.46 8.65 10.73
N SER A 368 -11.85 7.58 11.43
CA SER A 368 -11.72 7.51 12.89
C SER A 368 -10.26 7.51 13.33
N THR A 369 -9.41 6.76 12.62
CA THR A 369 -7.97 6.66 12.89
C THR A 369 -7.28 7.99 12.61
N TRP A 370 -7.66 8.65 11.51
CA TRP A 370 -7.18 9.99 11.20
C TRP A 370 -7.52 10.99 12.31
N ALA A 371 -8.76 10.99 12.79
CA ALA A 371 -9.22 11.91 13.83
C ALA A 371 -8.53 11.67 15.19
N ARG A 372 -8.22 10.42 15.55
CA ARG A 372 -7.39 10.11 16.74
C ARG A 372 -6.00 10.72 16.65
N GLY A 373 -5.39 10.63 15.46
CA GLY A 373 -4.11 11.28 15.18
C GLY A 373 -4.19 12.79 15.32
N PHE A 374 -5.23 13.41 14.73
CA PHE A 374 -5.48 14.84 14.85
C PHE A 374 -5.63 15.26 16.32
N ALA A 375 -6.40 14.49 17.11
CA ALA A 375 -6.57 14.72 18.55
C ALA A 375 -5.23 14.68 19.31
N ALA A 376 -4.36 13.73 18.99
CA ALA A 376 -3.03 13.64 19.58
C ALA A 376 -2.14 14.86 19.24
N GLY A 377 -2.27 15.40 18.02
CA GLY A 377 -1.54 16.61 17.61
C GLY A 377 -2.07 17.86 18.29
N TYR A 378 -3.39 18.02 18.36
CA TYR A 378 -4.06 19.08 19.14
C TYR A 378 -3.62 19.06 20.60
N ALA A 379 -3.54 17.87 21.22
CA ALA A 379 -3.18 17.72 22.62
C ALA A 379 -1.79 18.28 22.96
N LEU A 380 -0.84 18.29 22.02
CA LEU A 380 0.51 18.83 22.23
C LEU A 380 0.54 20.34 22.46
N ARG A 381 -0.45 21.07 21.92
CA ARG A 381 -0.54 22.54 22.03
C ARG A 381 -1.93 23.01 22.46
N ARG A 382 -2.66 22.17 23.20
CA ARG A 382 -4.06 22.41 23.59
C ARG A 382 -4.33 23.82 24.11
N MET A 383 -3.52 24.33 25.03
CA MET A 383 -3.75 25.66 25.62
C MET A 383 -3.67 26.79 24.57
N VAL A 384 -2.78 26.65 23.59
CA VAL A 384 -2.63 27.63 22.50
C VAL A 384 -3.80 27.50 21.53
N TRP A 385 -4.18 26.28 21.17
CA TRP A 385 -5.37 26.03 20.37
C TRP A 385 -6.63 26.64 20.99
N ASP A 386 -6.91 26.35 22.26
CA ASP A 386 -8.09 26.84 22.97
C ASP A 386 -8.16 28.39 22.98
N PHE A 387 -7.02 29.07 23.01
CA PHE A 387 -6.96 30.53 22.89
C PHE A 387 -7.32 31.02 21.47
N HIS A 388 -6.74 30.42 20.42
CA HIS A 388 -6.96 30.85 19.04
C HIS A 388 -8.33 30.43 18.50
N LEU A 389 -8.89 29.30 18.94
CA LEU A 389 -10.23 28.84 18.58
C LEU A 389 -11.30 29.87 18.93
N ALA A 390 -11.15 30.54 20.09
CA ALA A 390 -12.06 31.61 20.52
C ALA A 390 -12.03 32.86 19.62
N LEU A 391 -11.04 32.97 18.73
CA LEU A 391 -10.88 34.09 17.78
C LEU A 391 -11.39 33.76 16.38
N ILE A 392 -11.81 32.51 16.14
CA ILE A 392 -12.25 32.01 14.83
C ILE A 392 -13.74 31.73 14.89
N ASP A 393 -14.48 32.28 13.93
CA ASP A 393 -15.90 31.98 13.78
C ASP A 393 -16.09 30.46 13.59
N ASP A 394 -16.95 29.88 14.43
CA ASP A 394 -17.21 28.44 14.49
C ASP A 394 -15.97 27.54 14.73
N GLY A 395 -14.86 28.10 15.23
CA GLY A 395 -13.63 27.36 15.50
C GLY A 395 -13.83 26.18 16.45
N ASP A 396 -14.52 26.40 17.56
CA ASP A 396 -14.84 25.34 18.54
C ASP A 396 -15.69 24.22 17.92
N GLN A 397 -16.66 24.58 17.07
CA GLN A 397 -17.51 23.60 16.39
C GLN A 397 -16.72 22.81 15.34
N ALA A 398 -15.84 23.49 14.59
CA ALA A 398 -14.97 22.83 13.62
C ALA A 398 -14.03 21.81 14.29
N LEU A 399 -13.42 22.17 15.43
CA LEU A 399 -12.62 21.23 16.21
C LEU A 399 -13.48 20.08 16.75
N TYR A 400 -14.65 20.39 17.34
CA TYR A 400 -15.55 19.38 17.89
C TYR A 400 -15.97 18.34 16.84
N ASP A 401 -16.36 18.78 15.64
CA ASP A 401 -16.72 17.89 14.53
C ASP A 401 -15.56 16.97 14.15
N ILE A 402 -14.33 17.51 14.05
CA ILE A 402 -13.15 16.71 13.72
C ILE A 402 -12.86 15.68 14.81
N LEU A 403 -12.89 16.07 16.08
CA LEU A 403 -12.62 15.14 17.19
C LEU A 403 -13.72 14.07 17.31
N SER A 404 -14.97 14.43 16.99
CA SER A 404 -16.10 13.49 17.04
C SER A 404 -15.98 12.35 16.03
N LEU A 405 -15.23 12.53 14.93
CA LEU A 405 -14.95 11.45 13.98
C LEU A 405 -14.20 10.26 14.62
N ALA A 406 -13.45 10.47 15.70
CA ALA A 406 -12.66 9.42 16.33
C ALA A 406 -13.53 8.30 16.93
N ASP A 407 -14.72 8.64 17.42
CA ASP A 407 -15.58 7.76 18.22
C ASP A 407 -17.02 7.62 17.67
N VAL A 408 -17.30 8.15 16.46
CA VAL A 408 -18.65 8.13 15.87
C VAL A 408 -19.08 6.72 15.42
N SER A 409 -20.08 6.14 16.09
CA SER A 409 -20.60 4.82 15.73
C SER A 409 -21.54 4.85 14.51
N SER A 410 -22.29 5.94 14.32
CA SER A 410 -23.32 6.05 13.27
C SER A 410 -22.71 6.34 11.89
N ALA A 411 -23.02 5.52 10.88
CA ALA A 411 -22.54 5.73 9.51
C ALA A 411 -23.04 7.06 8.90
N ALA A 412 -24.32 7.38 9.09
CA ALA A 412 -24.89 8.62 8.55
C ALA A 412 -24.28 9.88 9.19
N GLU A 413 -23.97 9.81 10.49
CA GLU A 413 -23.31 10.91 11.19
C GLU A 413 -21.85 11.05 10.77
N ARG A 414 -21.15 9.92 10.62
CA ARG A 414 -19.78 9.86 10.10
C ARG A 414 -19.69 10.48 8.71
N ASP A 415 -20.56 10.10 7.79
CA ASP A 415 -20.61 10.67 6.44
C ASP A 415 -20.85 12.18 6.47
N ALA A 416 -21.73 12.64 7.37
CA ALA A 416 -21.98 14.06 7.56
C ALA A 416 -20.74 14.80 8.09
N LEU A 417 -20.00 14.22 9.05
CA LEU A 417 -18.76 14.78 9.59
C LEU A 417 -17.65 14.79 8.53
N LEU A 418 -17.45 13.69 7.81
CA LEU A 418 -16.48 13.59 6.71
C LEU A 418 -16.76 14.63 5.61
N SER A 419 -18.04 14.87 5.28
CA SER A 419 -18.42 15.88 4.27
C SER A 419 -18.05 17.32 4.67
N ARG A 420 -17.86 17.58 5.96
CA ARG A 420 -17.44 18.89 6.51
C ARG A 420 -15.95 18.94 6.87
N LEU A 421 -15.21 17.84 6.75
CA LEU A 421 -13.84 17.75 7.25
C LEU A 421 -12.92 18.79 6.59
N GLU A 422 -12.94 18.91 5.27
CA GLU A 422 -12.12 19.91 4.57
C GLU A 422 -12.50 21.35 4.92
N SER A 423 -13.80 21.65 5.07
CA SER A 423 -14.24 22.99 5.47
C SER A 423 -13.84 23.32 6.91
N ASN A 424 -13.94 22.34 7.82
CA ASN A 424 -13.54 22.50 9.22
C ASN A 424 -12.03 22.72 9.32
N LEU A 425 -11.23 21.94 8.60
CA LEU A 425 -9.78 22.17 8.52
C LEU A 425 -9.45 23.54 7.92
N GLY A 426 -10.22 23.99 6.92
CA GLY A 426 -10.11 25.33 6.34
C GLY A 426 -10.35 26.42 7.37
N ALA A 427 -11.40 26.29 8.19
CA ALA A 427 -11.68 27.22 9.28
C ALA A 427 -10.53 27.25 10.31
N LEU A 428 -10.06 26.08 10.76
CA LEU A 428 -8.96 25.99 11.72
C LEU A 428 -7.63 26.51 11.16
N SER A 429 -7.38 26.38 9.86
CA SER A 429 -6.14 26.90 9.25
C SER A 429 -5.98 28.42 9.36
N GLN A 430 -7.08 29.16 9.54
CA GLN A 430 -7.07 30.61 9.77
C GLN A 430 -6.33 30.99 11.07
N MET A 431 -6.13 30.05 11.99
CA MET A 431 -5.28 30.26 13.17
C MET A 431 -3.89 30.77 12.79
N ARG A 432 -3.36 30.33 11.64
CA ARG A 432 -2.05 30.75 11.13
C ARG A 432 -2.04 32.21 10.64
N ASP A 433 -3.19 32.73 10.21
CA ASP A 433 -3.31 34.12 9.74
C ASP A 433 -3.43 35.12 10.89
N THR A 434 -3.83 34.64 12.08
CA THR A 434 -3.87 35.46 13.31
C THR A 434 -2.47 35.82 13.86
N GLU A 435 -1.39 35.30 13.28
CA GLU A 435 0.01 35.59 13.62
C GLU A 435 0.64 36.80 12.91
N THR A 436 -0.13 37.67 12.25
CA THR A 436 0.42 38.70 11.34
C THR A 436 1.26 39.83 11.96
N ASP A 437 1.68 39.75 13.23
CA ASP A 437 2.68 40.66 13.82
C ASP A 437 3.88 39.97 14.51
N VAL A 438 4.06 38.65 14.36
CA VAL A 438 5.27 37.96 14.86
C VAL A 438 6.20 37.63 13.68
N ALA A 439 7.44 38.09 13.80
CA ALA A 439 8.52 37.90 12.82
C ALA A 439 8.58 36.45 12.28
N PRO A 440 9.01 36.25 11.01
CA PRO A 440 9.05 34.93 10.39
C PRO A 440 9.70 33.91 11.33
N ALA A 441 8.98 32.82 11.58
CA ALA A 441 9.43 31.74 12.44
C ALA A 441 10.89 31.39 12.10
N PRO A 442 11.78 31.25 13.10
CA PRO A 442 13.12 30.75 12.84
C PRO A 442 12.99 29.39 12.15
N ALA A 443 13.72 29.21 11.05
CA ALA A 443 13.81 27.92 10.35
C ALA A 443 13.94 26.80 11.37
N ALA A 444 13.15 25.73 11.20
CA ALA A 444 13.07 24.58 12.11
C ALA A 444 14.44 24.28 12.74
N PRO A 445 14.52 24.09 14.08
CA PRO A 445 15.80 23.89 14.74
C PRO A 445 16.53 22.74 14.07
N LYS A 446 17.62 23.08 13.39
CA LYS A 446 18.50 22.09 12.77
C LYS A 446 19.01 21.23 13.91
N VAL A 447 18.61 19.95 13.94
CA VAL A 447 19.19 18.97 14.86
C VAL A 447 20.70 19.14 14.80
N GLY A 448 21.30 19.50 15.93
CA GLY A 448 22.70 19.82 15.99
C GLY A 448 23.49 18.63 15.50
N ARG A 449 24.50 18.87 14.65
CA ARG A 449 25.31 17.83 14.00
C ARG A 449 25.85 16.79 15.03
N ASN A 450 25.99 17.16 16.30
CA ASN A 450 26.48 16.29 17.38
C ASN A 450 25.42 15.84 18.40
N ASP A 451 24.17 16.28 18.28
CA ASP A 451 23.10 15.96 19.24
C ASP A 451 22.67 14.50 19.12
N PRO A 452 22.13 13.88 20.19
CA PRO A 452 21.47 12.58 20.10
C PRO A 452 20.44 12.58 18.97
N CYS A 453 20.51 11.57 18.11
CA CYS A 453 19.61 11.45 16.98
C CYS A 453 18.20 11.16 17.49
N PRO A 454 17.18 11.96 17.12
CA PRO A 454 15.82 11.83 17.66
C PRO A 454 15.10 10.57 17.16
N CYS A 455 15.73 9.76 16.30
CA CYS A 455 15.20 8.47 15.85
C CYS A 455 15.40 7.32 16.86
N GLY A 456 15.90 7.58 18.08
CA GLY A 456 16.11 6.53 19.09
C GLY A 456 17.34 5.63 18.87
N SER A 457 18.11 5.80 17.78
CA SER A 457 19.31 4.98 17.50
C SER A 457 20.46 5.09 18.52
N GLY A 458 20.37 6.03 19.48
CA GLY A 458 21.42 6.31 20.47
C GLY A 458 22.69 6.97 19.91
N ARG A 459 22.74 7.29 18.61
CA ARG A 459 23.92 7.88 17.93
C ARG A 459 23.80 9.39 17.75
N LYS A 460 24.91 10.08 17.50
CA LYS A 460 24.90 11.51 17.12
C LYS A 460 24.26 11.72 15.74
N TRP A 461 23.48 12.78 15.54
CA TRP A 461 22.77 13.09 14.28
C TRP A 461 23.64 12.93 13.03
N LYS A 462 24.87 13.48 13.00
CA LYS A 462 25.80 13.35 11.85
C LYS A 462 26.25 11.94 11.52
N LYS A 463 26.16 11.04 12.50
CA LYS A 463 26.55 9.63 12.38
C LYS A 463 25.33 8.73 12.14
N CYS A 464 24.12 9.29 12.11
CA CYS A 464 22.86 8.59 11.87
C CYS A 464 22.11 9.29 10.73
N CYS A 465 20.92 9.84 10.98
CA CYS A 465 20.02 10.42 9.98
C CYS A 465 20.59 11.66 9.24
N GLY A 466 21.54 12.40 9.83
CA GLY A 466 22.19 13.56 9.20
C GLY A 466 23.46 13.23 8.41
N GLY A 467 23.78 11.95 8.21
CA GLY A 467 25.08 11.51 7.72
C GLY A 467 25.15 11.11 6.25
N ALA A 468 24.71 11.94 5.29
CA ALA A 468 24.92 11.66 3.86
C ALA A 468 25.85 12.70 3.23
N GLN A 469 27.16 12.46 3.27
CA GLN A 469 28.10 12.90 2.24
C GLN A 469 29.21 11.84 2.13
N THR A 470 29.06 10.93 1.17
CA THR A 470 30.21 10.24 0.58
C THR A 470 31.03 11.33 -0.10
N THR A 471 32.13 11.77 0.50
CA THR A 471 33.16 12.53 -0.22
C THR A 471 33.71 11.61 -1.31
N LEU A 472 33.25 11.84 -2.54
CA LEU A 472 34.01 11.49 -3.74
C LEU A 472 35.33 12.27 -3.64
N HIS A 473 36.44 11.54 -3.56
CA HIS A 473 37.77 12.06 -3.82
C HIS A 473 38.08 11.92 -5.31
#